data_AF-A0A4C1Y3D9-F1
#
_entry.id   AF-A0A4C1Y3D9-F1
#
_cell.length_a   1.000
_cell.length_b   1.000
_cell.length_c   1.000
_cell.angle_alpha   90.00
_cell.angle_beta   90.00
_cell.angle_gamma   90.00
#
_symmetry.space_group_name_H-M   'P 1'
#
loop_
_entity.id
_entity.type
_entity.pdbx_description
1 polymer ?
#
loop_
_entity_poly.entity_id
_entity_poly.type
_entity_poly.pdbx_seq_one_letter_code
_entity_poly.pdbx_strand_id
1 'polypeptide(L)'
;MEQGFTKASSSNLPRVDLLMLGQFLALNKDFCSAEFRNVKSTISSMPSYGDDAVSYVHLKRDGNLCIVKSTICPEHKVHAKLYAVTLIVDEVKEEVISVECHDCVASQGGCKHAIAFLMWVHRRSEEPSVTSIECYWMKSKLSRVGTTLKYIRTKDLSNAKPSLQLNNGVFEKFIKEGKKRKLINCEVIKYQQDYVSDTAASLSMRKLVLKYKEVSCGTFLQKIVLTDADIKEVEEESRNQHQSYLWHVLKYGRVTASRAYDFSRCKTSEP
;
A
#
# COMPACT_ATOMS: atom_id res chain seq x y z
N MET A 1 11.63 19.67 -7.71
CA MET A 1 11.69 18.70 -8.83
C MET A 1 12.56 19.32 -9.91
N GLU A 2 13.51 18.56 -10.44
CA GLU A 2 14.27 18.98 -11.63
C GLU A 2 13.33 19.17 -12.83
N GLN A 3 13.68 20.08 -13.73
CA GLN A 3 12.85 20.41 -14.88
C GLN A 3 12.68 19.18 -15.81
N GLY A 4 11.43 18.81 -16.10
CA GLY A 4 11.11 17.64 -16.93
C GLY A 4 11.03 16.30 -16.18
N PHE A 5 11.24 16.27 -14.85
CA PHE A 5 11.05 15.07 -14.05
C PHE A 5 9.67 15.02 -13.41
N THR A 6 9.06 13.85 -13.42
CA THR A 6 7.78 13.55 -12.79
C THR A 6 7.97 12.69 -11.55
N LYS A 7 7.11 12.85 -10.55
CA LYS A 7 7.15 12.01 -9.34
C LYS A 7 6.90 10.54 -9.70
N ALA A 8 7.70 9.64 -9.16
CA ALA A 8 7.50 8.21 -9.35
C ALA A 8 6.30 7.69 -8.55
N SER A 9 5.62 6.71 -9.11
CA SER A 9 4.46 5.97 -8.62
C SER A 9 4.57 4.53 -9.13
N SER A 10 3.87 3.59 -8.51
CA SER A 10 3.84 2.20 -9.01
C SER A 10 3.33 2.08 -10.45
N SER A 11 2.59 3.07 -10.95
CA SER A 11 2.04 3.07 -12.31
C SER A 11 2.98 3.58 -13.40
N ASN A 12 4.04 4.33 -13.05
CA ASN A 12 4.89 5.00 -14.03
C ASN A 12 6.37 4.64 -13.93
N LEU A 13 6.77 3.77 -12.98
CA LEU A 13 8.11 3.21 -12.90
C LEU A 13 8.42 2.35 -14.14
N PRO A 14 9.68 2.33 -14.61
CA PRO A 14 10.08 1.40 -15.65
C PRO A 14 9.99 -0.03 -15.12
N ARG A 15 9.61 -0.96 -15.98
CA ARG A 15 9.63 -2.39 -15.64
C ARG A 15 11.07 -2.86 -15.61
N VAL A 16 11.48 -3.48 -14.51
CA VAL A 16 12.78 -4.14 -14.36
C VAL A 16 12.51 -5.59 -13.98
N ASP A 17 12.63 -6.51 -14.93
CA ASP A 17 12.42 -7.94 -14.71
C ASP A 17 13.66 -8.61 -14.10
N LEU A 18 13.49 -9.78 -13.51
CA LEU A 18 14.57 -10.58 -12.93
C LEU A 18 15.66 -10.93 -13.97
N LEU A 19 15.27 -11.12 -15.23
CA LEU A 19 16.21 -11.35 -16.33
C LEU A 19 17.08 -10.11 -16.62
N MET A 20 16.47 -8.92 -16.64
CA MET A 20 17.18 -7.65 -16.84
C MET A 20 18.19 -7.42 -15.72
N LEU A 21 17.76 -7.68 -14.48
CA LEU A 21 18.58 -7.59 -13.29
C LEU A 21 19.77 -8.56 -13.36
N GLY A 22 19.51 -9.83 -13.69
CA GLY A 22 20.53 -10.86 -13.81
C GLY A 22 21.56 -10.55 -14.90
N GLN A 23 21.11 -10.10 -16.07
CA GLN A 23 21.98 -9.69 -17.17
C GLN A 23 22.84 -8.49 -16.80
N PHE A 24 22.25 -7.47 -16.18
CA PHE A 24 22.99 -6.30 -15.70
C PHE A 24 24.07 -6.68 -14.68
N LEU A 25 23.73 -7.45 -13.66
CA LEU A 25 24.68 -7.85 -12.61
C LEU A 25 25.78 -8.79 -13.14
N ALA A 26 25.50 -9.60 -14.16
CA ALA A 26 26.48 -10.48 -14.77
C ALA A 26 27.47 -9.74 -15.68
N LEU A 27 27.02 -8.70 -16.38
CA LEU A 27 27.85 -7.91 -17.30
C LEU A 27 28.68 -6.85 -16.58
N ASN A 28 28.20 -6.34 -15.44
CA ASN A 28 28.89 -5.30 -14.69
C ASN A 28 29.92 -5.87 -13.72
N LYS A 29 31.20 -5.66 -14.06
CA LYS A 29 32.35 -6.08 -13.25
C LYS A 29 32.34 -5.48 -11.84
N ASP A 30 31.75 -4.29 -11.69
CA ASP A 30 31.65 -3.58 -10.42
C ASP A 30 30.81 -4.33 -9.39
N PHE A 31 29.79 -5.08 -9.83
CA PHE A 31 28.92 -5.88 -8.96
C PHE A 31 29.32 -7.36 -8.88
N CYS A 32 30.22 -7.80 -9.75
CA CYS A 32 30.71 -9.17 -9.82
C CYS A 32 32.01 -9.41 -9.02
N SER A 33 32.54 -8.37 -8.34
CA SER A 33 33.73 -8.50 -7.50
C SER A 33 33.47 -9.40 -6.27
N ALA A 34 34.50 -10.10 -5.80
CA ALA A 34 34.40 -11.01 -4.66
C ALA A 34 33.92 -10.31 -3.37
N GLU A 35 34.11 -9.00 -3.26
CA GLU A 35 33.66 -8.19 -2.12
C GLU A 35 32.14 -7.99 -2.09
N PHE A 36 31.48 -7.97 -3.26
CA PHE A 36 30.03 -7.83 -3.40
C PHE A 36 29.28 -9.16 -3.42
N ARG A 37 29.96 -10.31 -3.54
CA ARG A 37 29.35 -11.63 -3.31
C ARG A 37 29.03 -11.91 -1.83
N ASN A 38 29.41 -10.98 -0.94
CA ASN A 38 29.24 -11.12 0.51
C ASN A 38 27.92 -10.55 1.02
N VAL A 39 27.60 -10.89 2.28
CA VAL A 39 26.45 -10.49 3.12
C VAL A 39 25.94 -9.05 2.91
N LYS A 40 26.81 -8.09 2.55
CA LYS A 40 26.43 -6.70 2.29
C LYS A 40 25.51 -6.51 1.07
N SER A 41 25.67 -7.26 -0.01
CA SER A 41 24.75 -7.20 -1.16
C SER A 41 23.41 -7.87 -0.83
N THR A 42 23.44 -8.96 -0.04
CA THR A 42 22.24 -9.61 0.49
C THR A 42 21.45 -8.66 1.38
N ILE A 43 22.09 -7.95 2.31
CA ILE A 43 21.42 -6.95 3.17
C ILE A 43 20.86 -5.80 2.33
N SER A 44 21.63 -5.29 1.36
CA SER A 44 21.23 -4.15 0.54
C SER A 44 20.08 -4.47 -0.41
N SER A 45 19.98 -5.71 -0.86
CA SER A 45 18.86 -6.20 -1.67
C SER A 45 17.60 -6.50 -0.84
N MET A 46 17.70 -6.56 0.49
CA MET A 46 16.51 -6.82 1.31
C MET A 46 15.46 -5.70 1.20
N PRO A 47 14.17 -6.06 1.19
CA PRO A 47 13.07 -5.11 1.20
C PRO A 47 13.17 -4.08 2.33
N SER A 48 13.43 -4.54 3.56
CA SER A 48 13.46 -3.66 4.74
C SER A 48 14.50 -2.54 4.65
N TYR A 49 15.66 -2.79 4.03
CA TYR A 49 16.67 -1.76 3.87
C TYR A 49 16.29 -0.77 2.76
N GLY A 50 15.92 -1.29 1.58
CA GLY A 50 15.60 -0.43 0.43
C GLY A 50 14.35 0.43 0.66
N ASP A 51 13.33 -0.10 1.33
CA ASP A 51 12.07 0.63 1.56
C ASP A 51 12.21 1.78 2.56
N ASP A 52 13.10 1.64 3.56
CA ASP A 52 13.38 2.68 4.56
C ASP A 52 14.46 3.67 4.07
N ALA A 53 15.41 3.21 3.26
CA ALA A 53 16.55 4.02 2.82
C ALA A 53 16.26 4.85 1.56
N VAL A 54 15.40 4.36 0.65
CA VAL A 54 15.06 5.07 -0.59
C VAL A 54 14.02 6.13 -0.30
N SER A 55 14.36 7.39 -0.56
CA SER A 55 13.48 8.53 -0.34
C SER A 55 12.88 9.02 -1.66
N TYR A 56 12.90 10.33 -1.91
CA TYR A 56 12.15 10.95 -3.00
C TYR A 56 12.58 10.45 -4.39
N VAL A 57 11.72 9.66 -5.04
CA VAL A 57 11.97 9.11 -6.39
C VAL A 57 11.24 9.92 -7.46
N HIS A 58 11.96 10.26 -8.52
CA HIS A 58 11.43 10.95 -9.69
C HIS A 58 12.02 10.38 -10.99
N LEU A 59 11.28 10.45 -12.08
CA LEU A 59 11.68 9.89 -13.37
C LEU A 59 11.37 10.81 -14.54
N LYS A 60 12.18 10.69 -15.59
CA LYS A 60 12.03 11.36 -16.88
C LYS A 60 12.20 10.33 -17.99
N ARG A 61 11.32 10.35 -18.99
CA ARG A 61 11.48 9.57 -20.22
C ARG A 61 12.09 10.46 -21.30
N ASP A 62 13.12 9.96 -21.95
CA ASP A 62 13.82 10.61 -23.05
C ASP A 62 13.95 9.61 -24.21
N GLY A 63 12.96 9.63 -25.11
CA GLY A 63 12.81 8.60 -26.14
C GLY A 63 12.55 7.22 -25.53
N ASN A 64 13.48 6.29 -25.77
CA ASN A 64 13.42 4.90 -25.28
C ASN A 64 14.01 4.76 -23.86
N LEU A 65 14.67 5.80 -23.35
CA LEU A 65 15.38 5.76 -22.07
C LEU A 65 14.49 6.31 -20.95
N CYS A 66 14.37 5.56 -19.88
CA CYS A 66 13.76 5.98 -18.63
C CYS A 66 14.85 6.26 -17.60
N ILE A 67 15.00 7.53 -17.24
CA ILE A 67 15.98 8.02 -16.27
C ILE A 67 15.25 8.17 -14.93
N VAL A 68 15.58 7.32 -13.96
CA VAL A 68 15.02 7.34 -12.61
C VAL A 68 16.08 7.84 -11.64
N LYS A 69 15.74 8.86 -10.86
CA LYS A 69 16.61 9.46 -9.85
C LYS A 69 15.99 9.34 -8.47
N SER A 70 16.84 9.16 -7.46
CA SER A 70 16.41 9.09 -6.06
C SER A 70 17.51 9.54 -5.12
N THR A 71 17.13 9.85 -3.88
CA THR A 71 18.04 10.09 -2.76
C THR A 71 17.98 8.95 -1.75
N ILE A 72 19.14 8.50 -1.25
CA ILE A 72 19.27 7.35 -0.36
C ILE A 72 19.90 7.74 0.97
N CYS A 73 19.26 7.32 2.05
CA CYS A 73 19.73 7.50 3.42
C CYS A 73 20.86 6.53 3.75
N PRO A 74 22.01 7.01 4.26
CA PRO A 74 23.04 6.13 4.79
C PRO A 74 22.59 5.38 6.04
N GLU A 75 22.86 4.09 6.08
CA GLU A 75 22.51 3.18 7.19
C GLU A 75 23.08 3.58 8.55
N HIS A 76 24.37 3.95 8.61
CA HIS A 76 25.06 4.19 9.88
C HIS A 76 25.05 5.65 10.32
N LYS A 77 24.42 6.57 9.55
CA LYS A 77 24.35 7.99 9.87
C LYS A 77 23.08 8.61 9.29
N VAL A 78 21.94 8.33 9.90
CA VAL A 78 20.61 8.80 9.45
C VAL A 78 20.46 10.33 9.37
N HIS A 79 21.34 11.10 10.01
CA HIS A 79 21.42 12.56 9.91
C HIS A 79 22.49 13.08 8.92
N ALA A 80 23.21 12.20 8.23
CA ALA A 80 24.22 12.59 7.26
C ALA A 80 23.62 12.93 5.89
N LYS A 81 24.48 13.47 5.02
CA LYS A 81 24.15 13.81 3.64
C LYS A 81 23.56 12.59 2.92
N LEU A 82 22.43 12.80 2.24
CA LEU A 82 21.79 11.83 1.37
C LEU A 82 22.63 11.61 0.11
N TYR A 83 22.74 10.36 -0.35
CA TYR A 83 23.40 10.04 -1.62
C TYR A 83 22.39 10.07 -2.76
N ALA A 84 22.70 10.77 -3.85
CA ALA A 84 21.88 10.74 -5.05
C ALA A 84 22.22 9.51 -5.88
N VAL A 85 21.22 8.80 -6.39
CA VAL A 85 21.38 7.63 -7.25
C VAL A 85 20.57 7.83 -8.52
N THR A 86 21.17 7.49 -9.66
CA THR A 86 20.56 7.56 -10.99
C THR A 86 20.55 6.17 -11.60
N LEU A 87 19.40 5.73 -12.06
CA LEU A 87 19.17 4.48 -12.80
C LEU A 87 18.70 4.86 -14.21
N ILE A 88 19.29 4.24 -15.22
CA ILE A 88 18.89 4.40 -16.62
C ILE A 88 18.45 3.05 -17.16
N VAL A 89 17.22 2.96 -17.65
CA VAL A 89 16.63 1.75 -18.23
C VAL A 89 16.22 2.02 -19.67
N ASP A 90 16.57 1.13 -20.59
CA ASP A 90 16.01 1.10 -21.95
C ASP A 90 14.69 0.33 -21.91
N GLU A 91 13.56 1.04 -22.05
CA GLU A 91 12.22 0.44 -22.00
C GLU A 91 11.90 -0.39 -23.26
N VAL A 92 12.62 -0.19 -24.37
CA VAL A 92 12.38 -0.91 -25.64
C VAL A 92 13.20 -2.19 -25.70
N LYS A 93 14.47 -2.14 -25.28
CA LYS A 93 15.33 -3.32 -25.22
C LYS A 93 15.13 -4.16 -23.96
N GLU A 94 14.36 -3.66 -23.01
CA GLU A 94 14.22 -4.25 -21.68
C GLU A 94 15.61 -4.50 -21.05
N GLU A 95 16.44 -3.45 -21.00
CA GLU A 95 17.80 -3.54 -20.46
C GLU A 95 18.09 -2.43 -19.44
N VAL A 96 18.71 -2.78 -18.32
CA VAL A 96 19.26 -1.77 -17.41
C VAL A 96 20.61 -1.32 -17.97
N ILE A 97 20.72 -0.04 -18.33
CA ILE A 97 21.94 0.50 -18.92
C ILE A 97 22.97 0.81 -17.84
N SER A 98 22.55 1.55 -16.80
CA SER A 98 23.47 1.97 -15.74
C SER A 98 22.75 2.26 -14.42
N VAL A 99 23.51 2.08 -13.33
CA VAL A 99 23.11 2.49 -11.99
C VAL A 99 24.29 3.20 -11.33
N GLU A 100 24.17 4.52 -11.19
CA GLU A 100 25.24 5.37 -10.69
C GLU A 100 24.84 5.98 -9.35
N CYS A 101 25.70 5.81 -8.34
CA CYS A 101 25.56 6.50 -7.08
C CYS A 101 26.53 7.67 -7.03
N HIS A 102 26.00 8.87 -6.87
CA HIS A 102 26.74 10.11 -6.75
C HIS A 102 27.16 10.33 -5.30
N ASP A 103 28.32 10.97 -5.12
CA ASP A 103 28.90 11.33 -3.83
C ASP A 103 29.28 10.17 -2.90
N CYS A 104 29.27 8.92 -3.37
CA CYS A 104 29.69 7.76 -2.59
C CYS A 104 31.13 7.36 -2.89
N VAL A 105 31.94 7.12 -1.84
CA VAL A 105 33.33 6.66 -1.97
C VAL A 105 33.45 5.34 -2.73
N ALA A 106 32.43 4.47 -2.62
CA ALA A 106 32.39 3.18 -3.30
C ALA A 106 31.62 3.22 -4.64
N SER A 107 31.33 4.40 -5.19
CA SER A 107 30.56 4.55 -6.43
C SER A 107 31.18 3.82 -7.63
N GLN A 108 32.49 3.89 -7.79
CA GLN A 108 33.25 3.24 -8.87
C GLN A 108 33.36 1.72 -8.76
N GLY A 109 32.94 1.13 -7.63
CA GLY A 109 33.06 -0.30 -7.37
C GLY A 109 31.74 -0.96 -7.06
N GLY A 110 30.60 -0.38 -7.45
CA GLY A 110 29.29 -0.99 -7.23
C GLY A 110 28.76 -0.81 -5.80
N CYS A 111 28.52 0.42 -5.35
CA CYS A 111 28.15 0.67 -3.96
C CYS A 111 26.83 0.02 -3.51
N LYS A 112 26.67 -0.13 -2.19
CA LYS A 112 25.43 -0.65 -1.58
C LYS A 112 24.17 0.15 -1.94
N HIS A 113 24.30 1.45 -2.15
CA HIS A 113 23.18 2.33 -2.48
C HIS A 113 22.66 2.06 -3.90
N ALA A 114 23.56 1.81 -4.85
CA ALA A 114 23.19 1.44 -6.23
C ALA A 114 22.42 0.12 -6.26
N ILE A 115 22.91 -0.90 -5.54
CA ILE A 115 22.22 -2.20 -5.43
C ILE A 115 20.85 -2.04 -4.76
N ALA A 116 20.79 -1.32 -3.64
CA ALA A 116 19.55 -1.10 -2.92
C ALA A 116 18.51 -0.40 -3.79
N PHE A 117 18.92 0.60 -4.58
CA PHE A 117 18.02 1.29 -5.48
C PHE A 117 17.53 0.41 -6.63
N LEU A 118 18.44 -0.31 -7.29
CA LEU A 118 18.11 -1.20 -8.40
C LEU A 118 17.11 -2.29 -7.94
N MET A 119 17.38 -2.92 -6.80
CA MET A 119 16.50 -3.92 -6.20
C MET A 119 15.16 -3.33 -5.77
N TRP A 120 15.14 -2.08 -5.27
CA TRP A 120 13.91 -1.38 -4.95
C TRP A 120 13.07 -1.12 -6.20
N VAL A 121 13.66 -0.65 -7.30
CA VAL A 121 12.92 -0.41 -8.56
C VAL A 121 12.37 -1.71 -9.12
N HIS A 122 13.17 -2.79 -9.13
CA HIS A 122 12.70 -4.12 -9.52
C HIS A 122 11.45 -4.53 -8.74
N ARG A 123 11.51 -4.54 -7.39
CA ARG A 123 10.36 -4.90 -6.55
C ARG A 123 9.14 -4.01 -6.79
N ARG A 124 9.32 -2.68 -6.86
CA ARG A 124 8.21 -1.73 -7.05
C ARG A 124 7.63 -1.76 -8.46
N SER A 125 8.40 -2.23 -9.45
CA SER A 125 7.91 -2.43 -10.82
C SER A 125 7.14 -3.73 -10.99
N GLU A 126 7.43 -4.74 -10.16
CA GLU A 126 6.69 -6.01 -10.11
C GLU A 126 5.46 -5.95 -9.19
N GLU A 127 5.44 -5.02 -8.23
CA GLU A 127 4.25 -4.75 -7.43
C GLU A 127 3.10 -4.34 -8.37
N PRO A 128 2.02 -5.14 -8.44
CA PRO A 128 0.88 -4.76 -9.25
C PRO A 128 0.34 -3.41 -8.76
N SER A 129 -0.14 -2.58 -9.68
CA SER A 129 -0.80 -1.32 -9.34
C SER A 129 -1.83 -1.55 -8.23
N VAL A 130 -2.06 -0.59 -7.34
CA VAL A 130 -3.03 -0.75 -6.23
C VAL A 130 -4.46 -1.04 -6.70
N THR A 131 -4.74 -0.84 -7.99
CA THR A 131 -5.97 -1.22 -8.71
C THR A 131 -5.91 -2.62 -9.36
N SER A 132 -4.71 -3.17 -9.58
CA SER A 132 -4.46 -4.50 -10.17
C SER A 132 -3.88 -5.51 -9.18
N ILE A 133 -3.70 -5.17 -7.90
CA ILE A 133 -3.76 -6.17 -6.83
C ILE A 133 -5.17 -6.76 -6.97
N GLU A 134 -5.30 -7.92 -7.63
CA GLU A 134 -6.52 -8.69 -7.49
C GLU A 134 -6.72 -8.86 -5.98
N CYS A 135 -7.82 -8.25 -5.49
CA CYS A 135 -8.37 -8.48 -4.17
C CYS A 135 -8.11 -9.95 -3.84
N TYR A 136 -7.51 -10.28 -2.68
CA TYR A 136 -7.06 -11.64 -2.28
C TYR A 136 -8.13 -12.76 -2.48
N TRP A 137 -9.35 -12.38 -2.80
CA TRP A 137 -10.52 -13.15 -3.20
C TRP A 137 -10.54 -13.63 -4.67
N MET A 138 -9.77 -13.04 -5.58
CA MET A 138 -9.59 -13.48 -6.97
C MET A 138 -8.12 -13.85 -7.16
N LYS A 139 -7.84 -15.15 -7.24
CA LYS A 139 -6.61 -15.71 -7.79
C LYS A 139 -6.97 -16.44 -9.07
N SER A 140 -6.08 -16.42 -10.06
CA SER A 140 -6.28 -17.13 -11.33
C SER A 140 -6.36 -18.67 -11.13
N LYS A 141 -7.12 -19.35 -11.99
CA LYS A 141 -7.32 -20.81 -11.93
C LYS A 141 -6.04 -21.63 -12.15
N LEU A 142 -5.02 -21.07 -12.80
CA LEU A 142 -3.76 -21.76 -13.13
C LEU A 142 -2.77 -21.81 -11.96
N SER A 143 -2.87 -20.92 -10.97
CA SER A 143 -2.03 -20.99 -9.77
C SER A 143 -2.34 -22.20 -8.87
N ARG A 144 -3.33 -23.05 -9.23
CA ARG A 144 -3.70 -24.31 -8.54
C ARG A 144 -2.88 -25.52 -8.99
N VAL A 145 -2.17 -25.46 -10.12
CA VAL A 145 -1.41 -26.60 -10.60
C VAL A 145 -0.11 -26.69 -9.80
N GLY A 146 -0.02 -27.67 -8.90
CA GLY A 146 1.22 -28.04 -8.21
C GLY A 146 1.32 -27.72 -6.71
N THR A 147 0.35 -27.04 -6.09
CA THR A 147 0.39 -26.83 -4.63
C THR A 147 -0.47 -27.84 -3.88
N THR A 148 0.17 -28.61 -3.00
CA THR A 148 -0.47 -29.53 -2.05
C THR A 148 -1.50 -28.79 -1.21
N LEU A 149 -2.74 -29.29 -1.20
CA LEU A 149 -3.91 -28.71 -0.53
C LEU A 149 -3.60 -28.38 0.95
N LYS A 150 -3.37 -27.10 1.28
CA LYS A 150 -3.14 -26.66 2.66
C LYS A 150 -4.42 -26.43 3.48
N TYR A 151 -5.56 -26.13 2.84
CA TYR A 151 -6.84 -25.95 3.55
C TYR A 151 -8.03 -26.18 2.62
N ILE A 152 -9.05 -26.86 3.14
CA ILE A 152 -10.32 -27.12 2.46
C ILE A 152 -11.33 -26.07 2.94
N ARG A 153 -12.00 -25.36 2.02
CA ARG A 153 -13.08 -24.43 2.40
C ARG A 153 -14.38 -25.21 2.60
N THR A 154 -15.26 -24.75 3.48
CA THR A 154 -16.53 -25.44 3.80
C THR A 154 -17.44 -25.65 2.58
N LYS A 155 -17.39 -24.74 1.60
CA LYS A 155 -18.07 -24.89 0.31
C LYS A 155 -17.49 -25.99 -0.58
N ASP A 156 -16.22 -26.36 -0.36
CA ASP A 156 -15.52 -27.43 -1.09
C ASP A 156 -15.76 -28.80 -0.42
N LEU A 157 -16.33 -28.84 0.79
CA LEU A 157 -16.74 -30.06 1.51
C LEU A 157 -18.15 -30.56 1.12
N SER A 158 -18.98 -29.71 0.50
CA SER A 158 -20.34 -30.09 0.12
C SER A 158 -20.77 -29.40 -1.17
N ASN A 159 -21.18 -30.20 -2.16
CA ASN A 159 -21.75 -29.72 -3.42
C ASN A 159 -23.25 -29.36 -3.28
N ALA A 160 -23.77 -29.25 -2.07
CA ALA A 160 -25.19 -29.01 -1.83
C ALA A 160 -25.54 -27.53 -1.99
N LYS A 161 -26.55 -27.23 -2.81
CA LYS A 161 -27.21 -25.91 -2.75
C LYS A 161 -27.74 -25.72 -1.32
N PRO A 162 -27.62 -24.52 -0.73
CA PRO A 162 -28.16 -24.27 0.61
C PRO A 162 -29.67 -24.54 0.57
N SER A 163 -30.09 -25.65 1.17
CA SER A 163 -31.48 -26.09 1.25
C SER A 163 -32.21 -25.50 2.46
N LEU A 164 -31.49 -24.80 3.34
CA LEU A 164 -32.06 -24.24 4.55
C LEU A 164 -32.58 -22.83 4.29
N GLN A 165 -33.87 -22.64 4.58
CA GLN A 165 -34.49 -21.33 4.65
C GLN A 165 -33.69 -20.40 5.59
N LEU A 166 -33.61 -19.12 5.22
CA LEU A 166 -32.88 -18.11 5.98
C LEU A 166 -33.50 -17.97 7.38
N ASN A 167 -32.92 -18.63 8.38
CA ASN A 167 -33.43 -18.59 9.74
C ASN A 167 -32.60 -17.61 10.58
N ASN A 168 -33.12 -16.40 10.72
CA ASN A 168 -32.51 -15.35 11.54
C ASN A 168 -32.61 -15.62 13.06
N GLY A 169 -33.29 -16.69 13.49
CA GLY A 169 -33.52 -16.98 14.90
C GLY A 169 -32.24 -17.22 15.70
N VAL A 170 -31.20 -17.79 15.09
CA VAL A 170 -29.89 -17.95 15.75
C VAL A 170 -29.21 -16.60 15.96
N PHE A 171 -29.26 -15.73 14.95
CA PHE A 171 -28.70 -14.39 15.00
C PHE A 171 -29.41 -13.54 16.07
N GLU A 172 -30.74 -13.54 16.10
CA GLU A 172 -31.50 -12.81 17.13
C GLU A 172 -31.23 -13.31 18.55
N LYS A 173 -31.14 -14.63 18.74
CA LYS A 173 -30.77 -15.21 20.04
C LYS A 173 -29.36 -14.82 20.44
N PHE A 174 -28.42 -14.80 19.49
CA PHE A 174 -27.05 -14.37 19.73
C PHE A 174 -26.99 -12.89 20.15
N ILE A 175 -27.72 -12.00 19.47
CA ILE A 175 -27.77 -10.58 19.86
C ILE A 175 -28.40 -10.41 21.26
N LYS A 176 -29.50 -11.12 21.55
CA LYS A 176 -30.14 -11.09 22.87
C LYS A 176 -29.19 -11.55 23.98
N GLU A 177 -28.51 -12.68 23.78
CA GLU A 177 -27.59 -13.23 24.76
C GLU A 177 -26.31 -12.39 24.89
N GLY A 178 -25.81 -11.85 23.78
CA GLY A 178 -24.67 -10.94 23.77
C GLY A 178 -24.94 -9.64 24.53
N LYS A 179 -26.13 -9.07 24.38
CA LYS A 179 -26.61 -7.92 25.16
C LYS A 179 -26.73 -8.27 26.65
N LYS A 180 -27.32 -9.43 26.98
CA LYS A 180 -27.44 -9.92 28.37
C LYS A 180 -26.09 -10.05 29.06
N ARG A 181 -25.07 -10.52 28.32
CA ARG A 181 -23.69 -10.70 28.82
C ARG A 181 -22.83 -9.44 28.73
N LYS A 182 -23.38 -8.30 28.28
CA LYS A 182 -22.66 -7.03 28.09
C LYS A 182 -21.38 -7.17 27.27
N LEU A 183 -21.44 -7.92 26.16
CA LEU A 183 -20.29 -8.09 25.27
C LEU A 183 -19.95 -6.78 24.56
N ILE A 184 -18.86 -6.14 24.99
CA ILE A 184 -18.36 -4.87 24.42
C ILE A 184 -17.41 -5.08 23.23
N ASN A 185 -16.73 -6.23 23.15
CA ASN A 185 -15.70 -6.51 22.14
C ASN A 185 -16.15 -7.54 21.09
N CYS A 186 -17.33 -7.34 20.50
CA CYS A 186 -17.83 -8.17 19.41
C CYS A 186 -18.20 -7.27 18.23
N GLU A 187 -17.58 -7.49 17.07
CA GLU A 187 -17.84 -6.70 15.86
C GLU A 187 -19.32 -6.68 15.48
N VAL A 188 -20.01 -7.82 15.58
CA VAL A 188 -21.44 -7.91 15.25
C VAL A 188 -22.29 -7.00 16.14
N ILE A 189 -21.95 -6.87 17.42
CA ILE A 189 -22.69 -6.06 18.40
C ILE A 189 -22.38 -4.57 18.22
N LYS A 190 -21.16 -4.21 17.82
CA LYS A 190 -20.73 -2.82 17.59
C LYS A 190 -21.53 -2.08 16.52
N TYR A 191 -22.15 -2.80 15.59
CA TYR A 191 -22.96 -2.23 14.51
C TYR A 191 -24.48 -2.29 14.78
N GLN A 192 -24.89 -2.72 15.98
CA GLN A 192 -26.31 -2.69 16.37
C GLN A 192 -26.73 -1.25 16.71
N GLN A 193 -27.98 -0.89 16.39
CA GLN A 193 -28.52 0.46 16.62
C GLN A 193 -28.44 0.93 18.08
N ASP A 194 -28.50 0.00 19.04
CA ASP A 194 -28.50 0.30 20.47
C ASP A 194 -27.10 0.31 21.10
N TYR A 195 -26.05 0.18 20.28
CA TYR A 195 -24.67 0.17 20.77
C TYR A 195 -24.22 1.59 21.11
N VAL A 196 -23.98 1.84 22.40
CA VAL A 196 -23.36 3.08 22.87
C VAL A 196 -21.87 2.98 22.58
N SER A 197 -21.39 3.76 21.62
CA SER A 197 -19.96 3.87 21.33
C SER A 197 -19.35 5.13 21.90
N ASP A 198 -18.02 5.18 21.98
CA ASP A 198 -17.27 6.42 22.16
C ASP A 198 -17.76 7.51 21.19
N THR A 199 -17.83 8.74 21.70
CA THR A 199 -18.38 9.91 21.00
C THR A 199 -17.65 10.13 19.68
N ALA A 200 -16.32 10.10 19.67
CA ALA A 200 -15.54 10.29 18.45
C ALA A 200 -15.74 9.14 17.44
N ALA A 201 -15.85 7.90 17.91
CA ALA A 201 -16.09 6.76 17.03
C ALA A 201 -17.49 6.78 16.40
N SER A 202 -18.46 7.45 17.04
CA SER A 202 -19.83 7.64 16.53
C SER A 202 -19.86 8.45 15.21
N LEU A 203 -18.85 9.29 15.01
CA LEU A 203 -18.70 10.17 13.84
C LEU A 203 -18.10 9.45 12.62
N SER A 204 -17.81 8.16 12.72
CA SER A 204 -17.33 7.38 11.58
C SER A 204 -18.39 7.26 10.48
N MET A 205 -17.97 7.26 9.21
CA MET A 205 -18.89 7.21 8.06
C MET A 205 -19.85 6.01 8.13
N ARG A 206 -19.38 4.85 8.60
CA ARG A 206 -20.22 3.66 8.75
C ARG A 206 -21.36 3.87 9.73
N LYS A 207 -21.08 4.51 10.87
CA LYS A 207 -22.12 4.78 11.88
C LYS A 207 -23.06 5.89 11.47
N LEU A 208 -22.55 6.93 10.79
CA LEU A 208 -23.41 7.98 10.21
C LEU A 208 -24.40 7.39 9.20
N VAL A 209 -23.94 6.49 8.31
CA VAL A 209 -24.80 5.78 7.36
C VAL A 209 -25.82 4.90 8.08
N LEU A 210 -25.42 4.14 9.11
CA LEU A 210 -26.34 3.32 9.91
C LEU A 210 -27.36 4.14 10.71
N LYS A 211 -26.98 5.34 11.15
CA LYS A 211 -27.82 6.27 11.91
C LYS A 211 -28.92 6.87 11.04
N TYR A 212 -28.55 7.42 9.88
CA TYR A 212 -29.48 8.14 9.02
C TYR A 212 -30.21 7.24 8.00
N LYS A 213 -29.60 6.11 7.58
CA LYS A 213 -30.18 5.14 6.62
C LYS A 213 -30.73 5.78 5.34
N GLU A 214 -30.10 6.88 4.91
CA GLU A 214 -30.51 7.62 3.73
C GLU A 214 -30.03 6.93 2.46
N VAL A 215 -30.90 6.92 1.44
CA VAL A 215 -30.58 6.35 0.12
C VAL A 215 -29.92 7.40 -0.78
N SER A 216 -30.28 8.67 -0.63
CA SER A 216 -29.73 9.77 -1.42
C SER A 216 -28.53 10.42 -0.72
N CYS A 217 -27.45 10.63 -1.47
CA CYS A 217 -26.24 11.29 -0.98
C CYS A 217 -26.51 12.75 -0.57
N GLY A 218 -27.33 13.48 -1.34
CA GLY A 218 -27.63 14.88 -1.06
C GLY A 218 -28.39 15.09 0.25
N THR A 219 -29.41 14.27 0.52
CA THR A 219 -30.18 14.34 1.78
C THR A 219 -29.34 13.84 2.96
N PHE A 220 -28.49 12.83 2.72
CA PHE A 220 -27.54 12.34 3.73
C PHE A 220 -26.58 13.44 4.20
N LEU A 221 -25.97 14.18 3.28
CA LEU A 221 -25.03 15.25 3.61
C LEU A 221 -25.71 16.41 4.37
N GLN A 222 -26.95 16.76 4.02
CA GLN A 222 -27.72 17.79 4.75
C GLN A 222 -28.06 17.38 6.19
N LYS A 223 -28.23 16.07 6.45
CA LYS A 223 -28.52 15.54 7.78
C LYS A 223 -27.28 15.38 8.66
N ILE A 224 -26.09 15.37 8.07
CA ILE A 224 -24.83 15.35 8.83
C ILE A 224 -24.58 16.75 9.37
N VAL A 225 -24.79 16.92 10.67
CA VAL A 225 -24.37 18.10 11.42
C VAL A 225 -23.20 17.70 12.32
N LEU A 226 -22.04 18.28 12.07
CA LEU A 226 -20.85 18.15 12.90
C LEU A 226 -20.63 19.49 13.58
N THR A 227 -20.50 19.49 14.90
CA THR A 227 -20.20 20.71 15.66
C THR A 227 -18.69 20.91 15.81
N ASP A 228 -18.26 22.14 16.10
CA ASP A 228 -16.84 22.41 16.36
C ASP A 228 -16.29 21.65 17.58
N ALA A 229 -17.16 21.31 18.54
CA ALA A 229 -16.80 20.46 19.67
C ALA A 229 -16.47 19.03 19.23
N ASP A 230 -17.30 18.45 18.35
CA ASP A 230 -17.08 17.11 17.78
C ASP A 230 -15.76 17.04 17.00
N ILE A 231 -15.41 18.11 16.27
CA ILE A 231 -14.17 18.19 15.50
C ILE A 231 -12.96 18.23 16.43
N LYS A 232 -13.03 19.00 17.53
CA LYS A 232 -11.95 19.08 18.52
C LYS A 232 -11.74 17.75 19.23
N GLU A 233 -12.81 17.08 19.66
CA GLU A 233 -12.73 15.76 20.31
C GLU A 233 -12.08 14.72 19.38
N VAL A 234 -12.47 14.70 18.10
CA VAL A 234 -11.84 13.85 17.08
C VAL A 234 -10.36 14.16 16.89
N GLU A 235 -9.97 15.44 16.86
CA GLU A 235 -8.57 15.84 16.74
C GLU A 235 -7.77 15.31 17.93
N GLU A 236 -8.25 15.55 19.15
CA GLU A 236 -7.61 15.15 20.40
C GLU A 236 -7.40 13.63 20.48
N GLU A 237 -8.45 12.84 20.20
CA GLU A 237 -8.38 11.37 20.24
C GLU A 237 -7.54 10.75 19.10
N SER A 238 -7.29 11.52 18.03
CA SER A 238 -6.58 11.03 16.84
C SER A 238 -5.20 11.65 16.61
N ARG A 239 -4.66 12.40 17.60
CA ARG A 239 -3.30 13.00 17.56
C ARG A 239 -2.18 12.01 17.28
N ASN A 240 -2.33 10.76 17.70
CA ASN A 240 -1.36 9.68 17.44
C ASN A 240 -1.42 9.14 15.99
N GLN A 241 -2.28 9.71 15.14
CA GLN A 241 -2.40 9.44 13.72
C GLN A 241 -2.43 7.94 13.40
N HIS A 242 -1.47 7.45 12.62
CA HIS A 242 -1.40 6.08 12.12
C HIS A 242 -1.34 5.01 13.22
N GLN A 243 -0.93 5.37 14.43
CA GLN A 243 -0.88 4.46 15.59
C GLN A 243 -2.26 4.33 16.28
N SER A 244 -3.18 5.26 16.02
CA SER A 244 -4.55 5.21 16.53
C SER A 244 -5.46 4.45 15.57
N TYR A 245 -6.20 3.46 16.08
CA TYR A 245 -7.27 2.79 15.33
C TYR A 245 -8.33 3.79 14.83
N LEU A 246 -8.68 4.77 15.68
CA LEU A 246 -9.71 5.75 15.40
C LEU A 246 -9.37 6.61 14.16
N TRP A 247 -8.08 6.93 13.96
CA TRP A 247 -7.60 7.66 12.78
C TRP A 247 -7.93 6.95 11.47
N HIS A 248 -7.77 5.62 11.42
CA HIS A 248 -8.10 4.84 10.22
C HIS A 248 -9.61 4.78 9.99
N VAL A 249 -10.38 4.58 11.06
CA VAL A 249 -11.85 4.51 10.99
C VAL A 249 -12.46 5.84 10.54
N LEU A 250 -11.96 6.97 11.05
CA LEU A 250 -12.50 8.28 10.73
C LEU A 250 -12.10 8.78 9.34
N LYS A 251 -10.98 8.32 8.79
CA LYS A 251 -10.57 8.64 7.40
C LYS A 251 -11.34 7.83 6.37
N TYR A 252 -11.86 6.66 6.76
CA TYR A 252 -12.60 5.80 5.85
C TYR A 252 -13.84 6.53 5.29
N GLY A 253 -13.93 6.59 3.96
CA GLY A 253 -15.03 7.26 3.25
C GLY A 253 -14.94 8.79 3.20
N ARG A 254 -13.85 9.41 3.68
CA ARG A 254 -13.62 10.86 3.61
C ARG A 254 -12.50 11.19 2.63
N VAL A 255 -12.62 12.34 1.95
CA VAL A 255 -11.55 12.88 1.11
C VAL A 255 -10.50 13.52 2.02
N THR A 256 -9.27 13.03 1.95
CA THR A 256 -8.14 13.56 2.74
C THR A 256 -7.34 14.54 1.91
N ALA A 257 -6.63 15.48 2.55
CA ALA A 257 -5.79 16.46 1.87
C ALA A 257 -4.80 15.82 0.89
N SER A 258 -4.17 14.69 1.27
CA SER A 258 -3.25 13.94 0.41
C SER A 258 -3.86 13.38 -0.87
N ARG A 259 -5.20 13.25 -0.94
CA ARG A 259 -5.93 12.72 -2.11
C ARG A 259 -6.80 13.78 -2.79
N ALA A 260 -6.88 15.00 -2.22
CA ALA A 260 -7.77 16.05 -2.73
C ALA A 260 -7.46 16.43 -4.19
N TYR A 261 -6.17 16.46 -4.55
CA TYR A 261 -5.74 16.70 -5.93
C TYR A 261 -6.25 15.62 -6.89
N ASP A 262 -6.12 14.34 -6.52
CA ASP A 262 -6.57 13.22 -7.36
C ASP A 262 -8.10 13.24 -7.51
N PHE A 263 -8.82 13.51 -6.42
CA PHE A 263 -10.28 13.63 -6.43
C PHE A 263 -10.76 14.79 -7.31
N SER A 264 -10.09 15.95 -7.29
CA SER A 264 -10.45 17.11 -8.12
C SER A 264 -10.35 16.86 -9.62
N ARG A 265 -9.61 15.84 -10.03
CA ARG A 265 -9.36 15.46 -11.43
C ARG A 265 -10.03 14.15 -11.82
N CYS A 266 -10.78 13.54 -10.90
CA CYS A 266 -11.54 12.33 -11.16
C CYS A 266 -12.67 12.65 -12.15
N LYS A 267 -12.64 12.06 -13.34
CA LYS A 267 -13.66 12.24 -14.40
C LYS A 267 -14.72 11.14 -14.40
N THR A 268 -14.63 10.20 -13.47
CA THR A 268 -15.58 9.10 -13.35
C THR A 268 -16.90 9.68 -12.83
N SER A 269 -17.94 9.62 -13.66
CA SER A 269 -19.31 9.88 -13.22
C SER A 269 -19.74 8.83 -12.19
N GLU A 270 -20.62 9.22 -11.26
CA GLU A 270 -21.20 8.29 -10.29
C GLU A 270 -21.77 7.05 -11.00
N PRO A 271 -21.60 5.83 -10.45
CA PRO A 271 -22.25 4.63 -10.94
C PRO A 271 -23.77 4.64 -10.71
#